data_AF-A0A8D2AXI8-F1
#
_entry.id   AF-A0A8D2AXI8-F1
#
_cell.length_a   1.000
_cell.length_b   1.000
_cell.length_c   1.000
_cell.angle_alpha   90.00
_cell.angle_beta   90.00
_cell.angle_gamma   90.00
#
_symmetry.space_group_name_H-M   'P 1'
#
loop_
_entity.id
_entity.type
_entity.pdbx_description
1 polymer ?
#
loop_
_entity_poly.entity_id
_entity_poly.type
_entity_poly.pdbx_seq_one_letter_code
_entity_poly.pdbx_strand_id
1 'polypeptide(L)'
;MAAMAAARAVPVGPGFLGLQRTLPLVVILGATGTGKSTLALQLGQRLGGEIVSADSMQPQEMGTEKVVDRKVELEKEDGYVLHKRLSQVDPEMAAKLHPHDKRKVARSLQVFEETGISHSEFLHRQHAEEGGGPLGGPLKFPNPCILWLYADQTDERLDKRVDDMLTAGLLEELRDFHRRYNQKNISENSQDYQHGIFQSIGFKEFHEYLITEGKCTPETSNQLLKKGIEALKQVTKRYARKQNRWVKNRFLSRPGPSVPPVYGLEVSDISKWKESVLEPALDIVQSFIQGHKPAVAPMKMPFNETENKRSYHMCDLCGRIIIGDREWAAHIKSKSHLHQLNKRRRLDSDAVNTTESQSISPDCDKELKEKRSSRQNDEELISSI
;
A
#
# COMPACT_ATOMS: atom_id res chain seq x y z
N MET A 1 -22.70 -14.02 3.93
CA MET A 1 -23.80 -13.84 2.95
C MET A 1 -24.31 -12.41 3.02
N ALA A 2 -24.81 -11.83 1.93
CA ALA A 2 -25.30 -10.45 1.94
C ALA A 2 -26.76 -10.38 2.43
N ALA A 3 -26.99 -9.70 3.55
CA ALA A 3 -28.33 -9.30 3.98
C ALA A 3 -28.63 -7.90 3.44
N MET A 4 -29.52 -7.82 2.45
CA MET A 4 -30.06 -6.54 1.99
C MET A 4 -31.21 -6.13 2.91
N ALA A 5 -30.99 -5.13 3.76
CA ALA A 5 -32.05 -4.41 4.45
C ALA A 5 -32.11 -2.99 3.87
N ALA A 6 -33.14 -2.70 3.07
CA ALA A 6 -33.40 -1.35 2.61
C ALA A 6 -33.78 -0.46 3.81
N ALA A 7 -33.21 0.74 3.90
CA ALA A 7 -33.57 1.72 4.92
C ALA A 7 -35.05 2.08 4.76
N ARG A 8 -35.92 1.53 5.63
CA ARG A 8 -37.31 1.97 5.73
C ARG A 8 -37.31 3.38 6.32
N ALA A 9 -37.64 4.36 5.50
CA ALA A 9 -37.91 5.71 5.96
C ALA A 9 -38.99 5.67 7.05
N VAL A 10 -38.64 6.15 8.25
CA VAL A 10 -39.62 6.35 9.32
C VAL A 10 -40.58 7.47 8.88
N PRO A 11 -41.90 7.26 8.91
CA PRO A 11 -42.85 8.31 8.54
C PRO A 11 -42.85 9.40 9.60
N VAL A 12 -42.15 10.50 9.32
CA VAL A 12 -42.32 11.76 10.07
C VAL A 12 -43.73 12.29 9.78
N GLY A 13 -44.39 12.83 10.81
CA GLY A 13 -45.81 13.20 10.77
C GLY A 13 -46.20 14.19 9.66
N PRO A 14 -47.51 14.27 9.33
CA PRO A 14 -47.99 14.95 8.14
C PRO A 14 -47.82 16.47 8.24
N GLY A 15 -46.74 17.00 7.67
CA GLY A 15 -46.48 18.43 7.79
C GLY A 15 -45.22 19.00 7.16
N PHE A 16 -44.64 18.42 6.10
CA PHE A 16 -43.76 19.16 5.17
C PHE A 16 -43.67 18.45 3.81
N LEU A 17 -44.19 19.10 2.76
CA LEU A 17 -44.06 18.65 1.38
C LEU A 17 -42.63 18.92 0.86
N GLY A 18 -42.04 17.94 0.18
CA GLY A 18 -41.13 18.24 -0.93
C GLY A 18 -39.64 18.45 -0.64
N LEU A 19 -39.01 17.73 0.29
CA LEU A 19 -37.57 17.44 0.18
C LEU A 19 -37.21 16.19 1.00
N GLN A 20 -36.85 15.08 0.34
CA GLN A 20 -36.20 13.97 1.05
C GLN A 20 -34.78 14.40 1.42
N ARG A 21 -34.63 14.94 2.64
CA ARG A 21 -33.32 15.22 3.23
C ARG A 21 -32.62 13.89 3.51
N THR A 22 -31.77 13.46 2.57
CA THR A 22 -30.86 12.35 2.80
C THR A 22 -29.90 12.72 3.92
N LEU A 23 -29.88 11.92 4.99
CA LEU A 23 -28.98 12.14 6.13
C LEU A 23 -27.52 12.09 5.67
N PRO A 24 -26.64 12.95 6.22
CA PRO A 24 -25.24 13.00 5.83
C PRO A 24 -24.49 11.72 6.23
N LEU A 25 -23.57 11.26 5.38
CA LEU A 25 -22.68 10.16 5.73
C LEU A 25 -21.48 10.69 6.52
N VAL A 26 -21.41 10.40 7.82
CA VAL A 26 -20.27 10.79 8.66
C VAL A 26 -19.20 9.70 8.63
N VAL A 27 -17.99 10.05 8.22
CA VAL A 27 -16.84 9.14 8.15
C VAL A 27 -15.77 9.59 9.15
N ILE A 28 -15.48 8.76 10.15
CA ILE A 28 -14.48 9.06 11.19
C ILE A 28 -13.15 8.39 10.83
N LEU A 29 -12.19 9.19 10.36
CA LEU A 29 -10.83 8.77 10.05
C LEU A 29 -9.87 9.08 11.21
N GLY A 30 -8.74 8.40 11.24
CA GLY A 30 -7.67 8.62 12.23
C GLY A 30 -6.82 7.37 12.44
N ALA A 31 -5.60 7.56 12.94
CA ALA A 31 -4.71 6.45 13.26
C ALA A 31 -5.28 5.54 14.38
N THR A 32 -4.70 4.36 14.57
CA THR A 32 -5.00 3.52 15.74
C THR A 32 -4.70 4.29 17.05
N GLY A 33 -5.50 4.05 18.09
CA GLY A 33 -5.37 4.74 19.39
C GLY A 33 -5.98 6.16 19.49
N THR A 34 -6.44 6.79 18.40
CA THR A 34 -6.99 8.18 18.44
C THR A 34 -8.42 8.32 18.96
N GLY A 35 -9.07 7.24 19.44
CA GLY A 35 -10.42 7.32 20.02
C GLY A 35 -11.58 7.28 19.01
N LYS A 36 -11.35 6.86 17.75
CA LYS A 36 -12.40 6.76 16.71
C LYS A 36 -13.71 6.14 17.19
N SER A 37 -13.63 4.97 17.84
CA SER A 37 -14.81 4.24 18.34
C SER A 37 -15.53 5.00 19.45
N THR A 38 -14.78 5.68 20.33
CA THR A 38 -15.33 6.55 21.39
C THR A 38 -16.14 7.68 20.78
N LEU A 39 -15.60 8.36 19.76
CA LEU A 39 -16.33 9.43 19.06
C LEU A 39 -17.56 8.89 18.32
N ALA A 40 -17.43 7.75 17.63
CA ALA A 40 -18.55 7.12 16.92
C ALA A 40 -19.73 6.81 17.86
N LEU A 41 -19.45 6.23 19.04
CA LEU A 41 -20.46 5.94 20.07
C LEU A 41 -21.09 7.22 20.61
N GLN A 42 -20.30 8.24 20.93
CA GLN A 42 -20.81 9.51 21.46
C GLN A 42 -21.66 10.29 20.45
N LEU A 43 -21.29 10.28 19.16
CA LEU A 43 -22.10 10.87 18.10
C LEU A 43 -23.39 10.07 17.86
N GLY A 44 -23.31 8.74 17.78
CA GLY A 44 -24.49 7.87 17.60
C GLY A 44 -25.52 8.02 18.72
N GLN A 45 -25.05 8.11 19.98
CA GLN A 45 -25.91 8.34 21.16
C GLN A 45 -26.57 9.73 21.17
N ARG A 46 -25.89 10.78 20.70
CA ARG A 46 -26.38 12.17 20.77
C ARG A 46 -27.21 12.60 19.56
N LEU A 47 -26.91 12.06 18.37
CA LEU A 47 -27.51 12.50 17.10
C LEU A 47 -28.45 11.46 16.49
N GLY A 48 -28.47 10.21 17.00
CA GLY A 48 -29.32 9.14 16.49
C GLY A 48 -28.84 8.61 15.15
N GLY A 49 -27.86 7.69 15.17
CA GLY A 49 -27.33 7.07 13.94
C GLY A 49 -26.70 5.71 14.18
N GLU A 50 -26.66 4.89 13.12
CA GLU A 50 -26.06 3.55 13.13
C GLU A 50 -24.55 3.61 12.89
N ILE A 51 -23.80 2.75 13.58
CA ILE A 51 -22.34 2.69 13.49
C ILE A 51 -21.94 1.50 12.62
N VAL A 52 -21.36 1.78 11.46
CA VAL A 52 -20.81 0.77 10.55
C VAL A 52 -19.29 0.71 10.71
N SER A 53 -18.75 -0.46 11.00
CA SER A 53 -17.31 -0.68 11.04
C SER A 53 -16.71 -0.72 9.63
N ALA A 54 -15.56 -0.08 9.46
CA ALA A 54 -14.79 -0.07 8.21
C ALA A 54 -13.36 -0.59 8.41
N ASP A 55 -13.13 -1.39 9.45
CA ASP A 55 -11.84 -2.05 9.70
C ASP A 55 -11.76 -3.37 8.92
N SER A 56 -10.71 -3.55 8.12
CA SER A 56 -10.51 -4.75 7.30
C SER A 56 -10.15 -6.00 8.11
N MET A 57 -9.89 -5.86 9.42
CA MET A 57 -9.39 -6.92 10.28
C MET A 57 -10.46 -7.61 11.13
N GLN A 58 -11.75 -7.31 10.90
CA GLN A 58 -12.83 -8.06 11.53
C GLN A 58 -12.90 -9.49 10.96
N PRO A 59 -13.07 -10.52 11.79
CA PRO A 59 -13.07 -11.90 11.33
C PRO A 59 -14.29 -12.14 10.43
N GLN A 60 -14.04 -12.31 9.13
CA GLN A 60 -15.02 -12.94 8.27
C GLN A 60 -15.10 -14.41 8.67
N GLU A 61 -16.32 -14.91 8.90
CA GLU A 61 -16.55 -16.35 8.96
C GLU A 61 -16.05 -16.97 7.65
N MET A 62 -15.04 -17.83 7.76
CA MET A 62 -14.37 -18.46 6.62
C MET A 62 -15.31 -19.51 5.99
N GLY A 63 -16.25 -19.02 5.17
CA GLY A 63 -17.06 -19.86 4.28
C GLY A 63 -16.16 -20.70 3.39
N THR A 64 -16.37 -22.01 3.39
CA THR A 64 -15.51 -23.01 2.73
C THR A 64 -15.76 -23.12 1.23
N GLU A 65 -15.78 -21.99 0.52
CA GLU A 65 -15.77 -21.94 -0.94
C GLU A 65 -14.42 -21.42 -1.43
N LYS A 66 -13.53 -22.35 -1.81
CA LYS A 66 -12.27 -22.04 -2.49
C LYS A 66 -12.56 -21.62 -3.95
N VAL A 67 -13.14 -20.45 -4.14
CA VAL A 67 -13.03 -19.75 -5.42
C VAL A 67 -11.55 -19.49 -5.65
N VAL A 68 -10.98 -20.08 -6.69
CA VAL A 68 -9.57 -19.87 -7.04
C VAL A 68 -9.46 -18.46 -7.61
N ASP A 69 -9.13 -17.49 -6.74
CA ASP A 69 -8.87 -16.12 -7.16
C ASP A 69 -7.66 -16.12 -8.11
N ARG A 70 -7.93 -15.85 -9.39
CA ARG A 70 -6.94 -15.79 -10.47
C ARG A 70 -5.73 -14.92 -10.12
N LYS A 71 -5.95 -13.88 -9.30
CA LYS A 71 -4.89 -13.03 -8.74
C LYS A 71 -3.86 -13.80 -7.92
N VAL A 72 -4.29 -14.79 -7.13
CA VAL A 72 -3.40 -15.61 -6.26
C VAL A 72 -2.55 -16.56 -7.10
N GLU A 73 -3.01 -16.96 -8.29
CA GLU A 73 -2.17 -17.68 -9.26
C GLU A 73 -1.10 -16.75 -9.83
N LEU A 74 -1.51 -15.57 -10.31
CA LEU A 74 -0.59 -14.57 -10.86
C LEU A 74 0.46 -14.11 -9.83
N GLU A 75 0.10 -13.94 -8.56
CA GLU A 75 1.05 -13.54 -7.50
C GLU A 75 2.19 -14.57 -7.24
N LYS A 76 2.06 -15.83 -7.70
CA LYS A 76 3.14 -16.84 -7.65
C LYS A 76 4.22 -16.62 -8.71
N GLU A 77 3.92 -15.92 -9.80
CA GLU A 77 4.88 -15.66 -10.87
C GLU A 77 5.92 -14.60 -10.47
N ASP A 78 6.99 -14.46 -11.27
CA ASP A 78 7.96 -13.39 -11.04
C ASP A 78 7.40 -12.00 -11.38
N GLY A 79 7.77 -11.00 -10.58
CA GLY A 79 7.25 -9.64 -10.69
C GLY A 79 7.66 -8.93 -11.98
N TYR A 80 8.84 -9.22 -12.52
CA TYR A 80 9.29 -8.68 -13.80
C TYR A 80 8.56 -9.34 -14.98
N VAL A 81 8.25 -10.64 -14.88
CA VAL A 81 7.45 -11.35 -15.89
C VAL A 81 6.03 -10.78 -15.94
N LEU A 82 5.38 -10.63 -14.79
CA LEU A 82 4.06 -10.00 -14.69
C LEU A 82 4.09 -8.54 -15.21
N HIS A 83 5.10 -7.76 -14.85
CA HIS A 83 5.22 -6.36 -15.29
C HIS A 83 5.45 -6.26 -16.80
N LYS A 84 6.25 -7.16 -17.39
CA LYS A 84 6.43 -7.25 -18.84
C LYS A 84 5.12 -7.58 -19.57
N ARG A 85 4.33 -8.53 -19.06
CA ARG A 85 2.97 -8.81 -19.59
C ARG A 85 2.08 -7.58 -19.48
N LEU A 86 2.07 -6.91 -18.32
CA LEU A 86 1.28 -5.70 -18.12
C LEU A 86 1.71 -4.59 -19.09
N SER A 87 3.00 -4.44 -19.38
CA SER A 87 3.49 -3.44 -20.33
C SER A 87 3.05 -3.68 -21.78
N GLN A 88 2.71 -4.91 -22.15
CA GLN A 88 2.19 -5.25 -23.49
C GLN A 88 0.68 -4.96 -23.61
N VAL A 89 -0.04 -4.99 -22.48
CA VAL A 89 -1.50 -4.92 -22.38
C VAL A 89 -2.00 -3.53 -21.97
N ASP A 90 -1.31 -2.92 -21.01
CA ASP A 90 -1.65 -1.65 -20.37
C ASP A 90 -0.35 -0.90 -20.02
N PRO A 91 0.33 -0.31 -21.03
CA PRO A 91 1.59 0.41 -20.81
C PRO A 91 1.42 1.62 -19.86
N GLU A 92 0.23 2.21 -19.78
CA GLU A 92 -0.04 3.34 -18.90
C GLU A 92 -0.10 2.92 -17.41
N MET A 93 -0.65 1.75 -17.09
CA MET A 93 -0.52 1.18 -15.74
C MET A 93 0.89 0.65 -15.47
N ALA A 94 1.55 0.03 -16.45
CA ALA A 94 2.91 -0.47 -16.29
C ALA A 94 3.90 0.64 -15.92
N ALA A 95 3.79 1.82 -16.53
CA ALA A 95 4.60 2.99 -16.17
C ALA A 95 4.37 3.48 -14.73
N LYS A 96 3.16 3.31 -14.18
CA LYS A 96 2.77 3.76 -12.82
C LYS A 96 3.08 2.74 -11.73
N LEU A 97 3.35 1.47 -12.07
CA LEU A 97 3.52 0.38 -11.13
C LEU A 97 4.95 -0.18 -11.19
N HIS A 98 5.58 -0.31 -10.02
CA HIS A 98 6.91 -0.92 -9.94
C HIS A 98 6.81 -2.45 -10.11
N PRO A 99 7.75 -3.16 -10.78
CA PRO A 99 7.70 -4.62 -10.90
C PRO A 99 7.62 -5.39 -9.58
N HIS A 100 8.19 -4.83 -8.50
CA HIS A 100 8.05 -5.41 -7.15
C HIS A 100 6.66 -5.24 -6.51
N ASP A 101 5.78 -4.36 -7.02
CA ASP A 101 4.39 -4.23 -6.56
C ASP A 101 3.52 -5.37 -7.12
N LYS A 102 3.98 -6.63 -7.02
CA LYS A 102 3.38 -7.84 -7.63
C LYS A 102 1.86 -7.87 -7.51
N ARG A 103 1.31 -7.59 -6.33
CA ARG A 103 -0.15 -7.62 -6.06
C ARG A 103 -0.96 -6.63 -6.89
N LYS A 104 -0.39 -5.45 -7.20
CA LYS A 104 -1.04 -4.42 -8.03
C LYS A 104 -0.94 -4.79 -9.51
N VAL A 105 0.24 -5.26 -9.94
CA VAL A 105 0.47 -5.74 -11.30
C VAL A 105 -0.45 -6.92 -11.63
N ALA A 106 -0.50 -7.92 -10.73
CA ALA A 106 -1.42 -9.05 -10.80
C ALA A 106 -2.89 -8.61 -10.83
N ARG A 107 -3.31 -7.63 -10.02
CA ARG A 107 -4.69 -7.11 -10.08
C ARG A 107 -4.99 -6.38 -11.40
N SER A 108 -4.05 -5.61 -11.96
CA SER A 108 -4.26 -4.97 -13.28
C SER A 108 -4.35 -5.99 -14.40
N LEU A 109 -3.52 -7.05 -14.37
CA LEU A 109 -3.62 -8.17 -15.30
C LEU A 109 -4.94 -8.92 -15.15
N GLN A 110 -5.36 -9.23 -13.92
CA GLN A 110 -6.65 -9.86 -13.64
C GLN A 110 -7.82 -9.04 -14.19
N VAL A 111 -7.85 -7.72 -13.99
CA VAL A 111 -8.90 -6.85 -14.53
C VAL A 111 -8.96 -6.96 -16.06
N PHE A 112 -7.82 -7.02 -16.74
CA PHE A 112 -7.79 -7.22 -18.19
C PHE A 112 -8.21 -8.63 -18.61
N GLU A 113 -7.74 -9.69 -17.94
CA GLU A 113 -8.14 -11.08 -18.21
C GLU A 113 -9.65 -11.29 -17.99
N GLU A 114 -10.25 -10.65 -16.98
CA GLU A 114 -11.68 -10.76 -16.64
C GLU A 114 -12.59 -9.91 -17.53
N THR A 115 -12.14 -8.76 -18.05
CA THR A 115 -13.01 -7.77 -18.72
C THR A 115 -12.63 -7.45 -20.18
N GLY A 116 -11.44 -7.83 -20.62
CA GLY A 116 -10.86 -7.43 -21.91
C GLY A 116 -10.48 -5.94 -22.02
N ILE A 117 -10.70 -5.14 -20.98
CA ILE A 117 -10.46 -3.69 -20.96
C ILE A 117 -9.24 -3.40 -20.06
N SER A 118 -8.38 -2.48 -20.49
CA SER A 118 -7.20 -2.11 -19.70
C SER A 118 -7.60 -1.44 -18.37
N HIS A 119 -6.79 -1.63 -17.33
CA HIS A 119 -7.12 -1.07 -16.01
C HIS A 119 -6.91 0.45 -15.98
N SER A 120 -6.03 1.00 -16.83
CA SER A 120 -5.96 2.43 -17.11
C SER A 120 -7.24 2.98 -17.70
N GLU A 121 -7.80 2.34 -18.73
CA GLU A 121 -9.04 2.78 -19.35
C GLU A 121 -10.23 2.71 -18.38
N PHE A 122 -10.32 1.65 -17.57
CA PHE A 122 -11.34 1.56 -16.51
C PHE A 122 -11.27 2.74 -15.52
N LEU A 123 -10.06 3.16 -15.12
CA LEU A 123 -9.86 4.31 -14.24
C LEU A 123 -10.14 5.64 -14.95
N HIS A 124 -9.84 5.78 -16.24
CA HIS A 124 -10.19 6.97 -17.02
C HIS A 124 -11.71 7.12 -17.15
N ARG A 125 -12.44 6.04 -17.46
CA ARG A 125 -13.91 6.03 -17.49
C ARG A 125 -14.49 6.50 -16.15
N GLN A 126 -14.03 5.92 -15.04
CA GLN A 126 -14.45 6.35 -13.69
C GLN A 126 -14.14 7.83 -13.40
N HIS A 127 -12.98 8.35 -13.78
CA HIS A 127 -12.66 9.77 -13.55
C HIS A 127 -13.47 10.72 -14.44
N ALA A 128 -13.94 10.25 -15.60
CA ALA A 128 -14.72 11.02 -16.58
C ALA A 128 -16.24 11.01 -16.32
N GLU A 129 -16.74 10.12 -15.46
CA GLU A 129 -18.13 10.12 -14.99
C GLU A 129 -18.48 11.45 -14.30
N GLU A 130 -19.75 11.87 -14.39
CA GLU A 130 -20.22 13.10 -13.74
C GLU A 130 -20.08 12.99 -12.21
N GLY A 131 -19.32 13.91 -11.61
CA GLY A 131 -18.95 13.83 -10.20
C GLY A 131 -17.72 12.95 -9.89
N GLY A 132 -17.03 12.41 -10.90
CA GLY A 132 -15.74 11.75 -10.78
C GLY A 132 -14.59 12.71 -10.41
N GLY A 133 -13.38 12.17 -10.18
CA GLY A 133 -12.18 12.99 -9.97
C GLY A 133 -11.00 12.25 -9.32
N PRO A 134 -10.06 12.94 -8.64
CA PRO A 134 -8.77 12.37 -8.22
C PRO A 134 -8.79 11.16 -7.26
N LEU A 135 -9.98 10.78 -6.79
CA LEU A 135 -10.23 9.63 -5.92
C LEU A 135 -10.77 8.40 -6.66
N GLY A 136 -11.44 8.58 -7.81
CA GLY A 136 -12.19 7.56 -8.55
C GLY A 136 -13.46 8.16 -9.17
N GLY A 137 -14.49 7.32 -9.36
CA GLY A 137 -15.82 7.74 -9.79
C GLY A 137 -16.62 8.52 -8.74
N PRO A 138 -17.88 8.86 -9.04
CA PRO A 138 -18.71 9.71 -8.20
C PRO A 138 -18.98 9.15 -6.81
N LEU A 139 -19.19 10.07 -5.87
CA LEU A 139 -19.56 9.75 -4.50
C LEU A 139 -20.96 9.15 -4.47
N LYS A 140 -21.09 7.90 -4.01
CA LYS A 140 -22.39 7.21 -3.85
C LYS A 140 -23.39 7.94 -2.94
N PHE A 141 -22.89 8.78 -2.02
CA PHE A 141 -23.69 9.59 -1.10
C PHE A 141 -23.47 11.07 -1.38
N PRO A 142 -24.52 11.90 -1.45
CA PRO A 142 -24.43 13.28 -1.92
C PRO A 142 -23.82 14.25 -0.88
N ASN A 143 -23.90 13.92 0.42
CA ASN A 143 -23.43 14.79 1.50
C ASN A 143 -22.55 14.04 2.52
N PRO A 144 -21.33 13.60 2.15
CA PRO A 144 -20.39 12.98 3.07
C PRO A 144 -19.56 14.01 3.85
N CYS A 145 -19.43 13.81 5.16
CA CYS A 145 -18.60 14.59 6.05
C CYS A 145 -17.45 13.73 6.59
N ILE A 146 -16.19 14.11 6.37
CA ILE A 146 -15.04 13.39 6.93
C ILE A 146 -14.56 14.13 8.19
N LEU A 147 -14.63 13.44 9.33
CA LEU A 147 -13.98 13.87 10.58
C LEU A 147 -12.64 13.14 10.69
N TRP A 148 -11.52 13.85 10.64
CA TRP A 148 -10.19 13.26 10.83
C TRP A 148 -9.64 13.59 12.23
N LEU A 149 -9.66 12.56 13.09
CA LEU A 149 -8.98 12.55 14.37
C LEU A 149 -7.47 12.45 14.15
N TYR A 150 -6.78 13.57 14.34
CA TYR A 150 -5.33 13.65 14.27
C TYR A 150 -4.73 13.97 15.64
N ALA A 151 -3.53 13.47 15.85
CA ALA A 151 -2.68 13.86 16.96
C ALA A 151 -1.24 13.69 16.47
N ASP A 152 -0.33 14.52 16.95
CA ASP A 152 1.09 14.17 16.94
C ASP A 152 1.29 13.09 18.02
N GLN A 153 1.00 11.85 17.62
CA GLN A 153 0.93 10.70 18.52
C GLN A 153 2.27 10.51 19.21
N THR A 154 2.30 10.66 20.54
CA THR A 154 3.43 10.18 21.32
C THR A 154 3.51 8.66 21.16
N ASP A 155 4.70 8.16 20.86
CA ASP A 155 4.97 6.72 20.72
C ASP A 155 4.57 5.97 22.01
N GLU A 156 4.67 6.64 23.17
CA GLU A 156 4.22 6.21 24.50
C GLU A 156 2.74 5.83 24.57
N ARG A 157 1.83 6.59 23.94
CA ARG A 157 0.38 6.29 23.95
C ARG A 157 0.06 4.99 23.19
N LEU A 158 0.85 4.68 22.16
CA LEU A 158 0.74 3.41 21.43
C LEU A 158 1.39 2.27 22.20
N ASP A 159 2.51 2.51 22.89
CA ASP A 159 3.14 1.52 23.76
C ASP A 159 2.23 1.12 24.91
N LYS A 160 1.69 2.11 25.65
CA LYS A 160 0.73 1.86 26.74
C LYS A 160 -0.48 1.09 26.25
N ARG A 161 -1.04 1.41 25.07
CA ARG A 161 -2.15 0.64 24.49
C ARG A 161 -1.77 -0.84 24.27
N VAL A 162 -0.54 -1.15 23.87
CA VAL A 162 -0.09 -2.54 23.73
C VAL A 162 0.03 -3.21 25.10
N ASP A 163 0.51 -2.50 26.11
CA ASP A 163 0.59 -3.00 27.49
C ASP A 163 -0.82 -3.24 28.09
N ASP A 164 -1.77 -2.34 27.83
CA ASP A 164 -3.19 -2.49 28.18
C ASP A 164 -3.80 -3.74 27.47
N MET A 165 -3.48 -3.97 26.19
CA MET A 165 -3.93 -5.15 25.44
C MET A 165 -3.35 -6.47 25.99
N LEU A 166 -2.07 -6.48 26.38
CA LEU A 166 -1.45 -7.63 27.03
C LEU A 166 -2.12 -7.93 28.38
N THR A 167 -2.37 -6.89 29.18
CA THR A 167 -3.08 -6.98 30.47
C THR A 167 -4.52 -7.49 30.30
N ALA A 168 -5.19 -7.13 29.19
CA ALA A 168 -6.53 -7.60 28.86
C ALA A 168 -6.61 -9.05 28.34
N GLY A 169 -5.47 -9.75 28.16
CA GLY A 169 -5.45 -11.18 27.81
C GLY A 169 -5.05 -11.51 26.37
N LEU A 170 -4.48 -10.56 25.60
CA LEU A 170 -4.04 -10.77 24.20
C LEU A 170 -3.22 -12.06 24.00
N LEU A 171 -2.36 -12.44 24.95
CA LEU A 171 -1.54 -13.66 24.84
C LEU A 171 -2.39 -14.94 24.83
N GLU A 172 -3.48 -14.98 25.58
CA GLU A 172 -4.37 -16.14 25.60
C GLU A 172 -5.22 -16.23 24.33
N GLU A 173 -5.65 -15.08 23.78
CA GLU A 173 -6.30 -15.01 22.45
C GLU A 173 -5.36 -15.56 21.36
N LEU A 174 -4.09 -15.14 21.37
CA LEU A 174 -3.07 -15.60 20.41
C LEU A 174 -2.77 -17.10 20.56
N ARG A 175 -2.69 -17.64 21.78
CA ARG A 175 -2.54 -19.08 22.05
C ARG A 175 -3.74 -19.90 21.62
N ASP A 176 -4.95 -19.41 21.84
CA ASP A 176 -6.18 -20.07 21.42
C ASP A 176 -6.29 -20.10 19.89
N PHE A 177 -6.04 -18.97 19.22
CA PHE A 177 -5.97 -18.91 17.76
C PHE A 177 -4.87 -19.83 17.19
N HIS A 178 -3.69 -19.88 17.83
CA HIS A 178 -2.60 -20.76 17.42
C HIS A 178 -3.00 -22.24 17.47
N ARG A 179 -3.65 -22.68 18.57
CA ARG A 179 -4.13 -24.05 18.74
C ARG A 179 -5.24 -24.40 17.74
N ARG A 180 -6.25 -23.54 17.58
CA ARG A 180 -7.43 -23.84 16.75
C ARG A 180 -7.16 -23.80 15.25
N TYR A 181 -6.34 -22.84 14.79
CA TYR A 181 -6.16 -22.58 13.36
C TYR A 181 -4.74 -22.81 12.87
N ASN A 182 -3.73 -22.34 13.60
CA ASN A 182 -2.36 -22.39 13.08
C ASN A 182 -1.74 -23.79 13.12
N GLN A 183 -2.03 -24.61 14.14
CA GLN A 183 -1.50 -25.98 14.20
C GLN A 183 -1.85 -26.82 12.97
N LYS A 184 -3.08 -26.68 12.44
CA LYS A 184 -3.52 -27.37 11.22
C LYS A 184 -2.79 -26.86 9.97
N ASN A 185 -2.61 -25.55 9.84
CA ASN A 185 -1.89 -24.96 8.70
C ASN A 185 -0.37 -25.20 8.77
N ILE A 186 0.21 -25.35 9.96
CA ILE A 186 1.60 -25.80 10.16
C ILE A 186 1.77 -27.22 9.60
N SER A 187 0.88 -28.16 9.93
CA SER A 187 0.95 -29.53 9.40
C SER A 187 0.76 -29.62 7.88
N GLU A 188 0.05 -28.65 7.28
CA GLU A 188 -0.15 -28.55 5.83
C GLU A 188 0.94 -27.69 5.12
N ASN A 189 1.95 -27.21 5.86
CA ASN A 189 3.04 -26.34 5.38
C ASN A 189 2.56 -25.10 4.58
N SER A 190 1.38 -24.58 4.91
CA SER A 190 0.62 -23.61 4.11
C SER A 190 0.54 -22.23 4.79
N GLN A 191 1.61 -21.80 5.47
CA GLN A 191 1.67 -20.56 6.25
C GLN A 191 1.66 -19.28 5.39
N ASP A 192 0.50 -18.92 4.87
CA ASP A 192 0.32 -17.70 4.09
C ASP A 192 0.06 -16.47 4.97
N TYR A 193 1.13 -15.89 5.53
CA TYR A 193 1.11 -14.58 6.19
C TYR A 193 0.76 -13.41 5.27
N GLN A 194 0.66 -13.65 3.98
CA GLN A 194 0.38 -12.65 2.97
C GLN A 194 -1.12 -12.48 2.71
N HIS A 195 -1.99 -13.37 3.22
CA HIS A 195 -3.45 -13.37 2.98
C HIS A 195 -4.29 -13.53 4.27
N GLY A 196 -5.55 -13.08 4.21
CA GLY A 196 -6.56 -13.27 5.26
C GLY A 196 -6.19 -12.75 6.65
N ILE A 197 -6.74 -13.40 7.68
CA ILE A 197 -6.55 -13.06 9.11
C ILE A 197 -5.07 -13.13 9.55
N PHE A 198 -4.24 -13.92 8.86
CA PHE A 198 -2.80 -13.99 9.11
C PHE A 198 -2.06 -12.71 8.73
N GLN A 199 -2.69 -11.73 8.05
CA GLN A 199 -2.14 -10.39 7.89
C GLN A 199 -2.16 -9.54 9.19
N SER A 200 -2.85 -9.99 10.23
CA SER A 200 -3.03 -9.25 11.49
C SER A 200 -1.71 -8.89 12.19
N ILE A 201 -1.68 -7.65 12.68
CA ILE A 201 -0.66 -7.14 13.60
C ILE A 201 -0.97 -7.76 14.97
N GLY A 202 -0.01 -8.49 15.54
CA GLY A 202 -0.16 -9.23 16.79
C GLY A 202 0.12 -10.73 16.63
N PHE A 203 -0.28 -11.36 15.52
CA PHE A 203 0.00 -12.80 15.35
C PHE A 203 1.42 -13.08 14.84
N LYS A 204 1.86 -12.35 13.81
CA LYS A 204 3.18 -12.57 13.19
C LYS A 204 4.33 -12.33 14.15
N GLU A 205 4.19 -11.29 14.96
CA GLU A 205 5.20 -10.84 15.92
C GLU A 205 5.43 -11.85 17.04
N PHE A 206 4.42 -12.67 17.38
CA PHE A 206 4.50 -13.72 18.41
C PHE A 206 4.60 -15.13 17.82
N HIS A 207 4.69 -15.29 16.50
CA HIS A 207 4.68 -16.60 15.85
C HIS A 207 5.81 -17.53 16.34
N GLU A 208 7.04 -16.99 16.43
CA GLU A 208 8.22 -17.73 16.91
C GLU A 208 8.07 -18.18 18.37
N TYR A 209 7.45 -17.36 19.22
CA TYR A 209 7.09 -17.70 20.61
C TYR A 209 6.05 -18.82 20.66
N LEU A 210 4.99 -18.75 19.85
CA LEU A 210 3.87 -19.70 19.86
C LEU A 210 4.23 -21.11 19.35
N ILE A 211 5.20 -21.26 18.43
CA ILE A 211 5.65 -22.58 17.94
C ILE A 211 6.61 -23.26 18.93
N THR A 212 7.41 -22.46 19.64
CA THR A 212 8.46 -22.92 20.55
C THR A 212 7.97 -23.11 21.99
N GLU A 213 6.76 -22.67 22.30
CA GLU A 213 6.07 -22.92 23.56
C GLU A 213 6.08 -24.42 23.91
N GLY A 214 6.58 -24.75 25.10
CA GLY A 214 6.77 -26.14 25.58
C GLY A 214 8.00 -26.89 25.02
N LYS A 215 8.79 -26.30 24.12
CA LYS A 215 9.98 -26.93 23.50
C LYS A 215 11.32 -26.26 23.84
N CYS A 216 11.30 -25.08 24.44
CA CYS A 216 12.49 -24.28 24.77
C CYS A 216 12.60 -24.03 26.28
N THR A 217 13.75 -23.54 26.73
CA THR A 217 13.95 -23.20 28.15
C THR A 217 13.11 -21.98 28.56
N PRO A 218 12.75 -21.82 29.85
CA PRO A 218 11.98 -20.67 30.33
C PRO A 218 12.62 -19.32 29.99
N GLU A 219 13.95 -19.24 30.00
CA GLU A 219 14.71 -18.03 29.68
C GLU A 219 14.55 -17.68 28.19
N THR A 220 14.65 -18.69 27.32
CA THR A 220 14.49 -18.55 25.87
C THR A 220 13.06 -18.11 25.53
N SER A 221 12.07 -18.74 26.16
CA SER A 221 10.65 -18.37 26.00
C SER A 221 10.39 -16.91 26.40
N ASN A 222 10.95 -16.47 27.54
CA ASN A 222 10.84 -15.08 28.00
C ASN A 222 11.54 -14.07 27.07
N GLN A 223 12.66 -14.44 26.44
CA GLN A 223 13.33 -13.59 25.44
C GLN A 223 12.48 -13.44 24.17
N LEU A 224 11.90 -14.54 23.67
CA LEU A 224 11.00 -14.52 22.51
C LEU A 224 9.72 -13.72 22.79
N LEU A 225 9.17 -13.80 24.01
CA LEU A 225 8.02 -13.01 24.42
C LEU A 225 8.33 -11.50 24.38
N LYS A 226 9.47 -11.07 24.96
CA LYS A 226 9.91 -9.66 24.92
C LYS A 226 10.12 -9.17 23.48
N LYS A 227 10.78 -9.97 22.65
CA LYS A 227 10.99 -9.71 21.21
C LYS A 227 9.66 -9.50 20.48
N GLY A 228 8.64 -10.33 20.75
CA GLY A 228 7.30 -10.21 20.18
C GLY A 228 6.58 -8.93 20.62
N ILE A 229 6.66 -8.56 21.90
CA ILE A 229 6.06 -7.33 22.44
C ILE A 229 6.72 -6.08 21.80
N GLU A 230 8.04 -6.04 21.71
CA GLU A 230 8.77 -4.95 21.06
C GLU A 230 8.44 -4.84 19.57
N ALA A 231 8.37 -5.97 18.86
CA ALA A 231 7.95 -6.00 17.47
C ALA A 231 6.52 -5.49 17.28
N LEU A 232 5.58 -5.90 18.13
CA LEU A 232 4.18 -5.42 18.11
C LEU A 232 4.09 -3.90 18.34
N LYS A 233 4.83 -3.37 19.32
CA LYS A 233 4.93 -1.93 19.57
C LYS A 233 5.47 -1.18 18.34
N GLN A 234 6.57 -1.67 17.74
CA GLN A 234 7.13 -1.08 16.53
C GLN A 234 6.17 -1.13 15.32
N VAL A 235 5.53 -2.26 15.06
CA VAL A 235 4.62 -2.42 13.92
C VAL A 235 3.37 -1.56 14.09
N THR A 236 2.84 -1.45 15.31
CA THR A 236 1.73 -0.54 15.66
C THR A 236 2.07 0.91 15.36
N LYS A 237 3.27 1.38 15.77
CA LYS A 237 3.78 2.73 15.45
C LYS A 237 3.92 2.96 13.94
N ARG A 238 4.51 2.00 13.21
CA ARG A 238 4.64 2.07 11.74
C ARG A 238 3.27 2.13 11.05
N TYR A 239 2.29 1.34 11.53
CA TYR A 239 0.94 1.32 11.00
C TYR A 239 0.20 2.65 11.24
N ALA A 240 0.28 3.20 12.45
CA ALA A 240 -0.30 4.51 12.79
C ALA A 240 0.26 5.63 11.90
N ARG A 241 1.59 5.69 11.73
CA ARG A 241 2.27 6.64 10.81
C ARG A 241 1.85 6.43 9.35
N LYS A 242 1.63 5.18 8.90
CA LYS A 242 1.13 4.84 7.57
C LYS A 242 -0.32 5.30 7.36
N GLN A 243 -1.19 5.15 8.35
CA GLN A 243 -2.57 5.64 8.32
C GLN A 243 -2.62 7.17 8.18
N ASN A 244 -1.89 7.91 9.03
CA ASN A 244 -1.83 9.37 8.94
C ASN A 244 -1.26 9.86 7.59
N ARG A 245 -0.22 9.19 7.07
CA ARG A 245 0.32 9.47 5.73
C ARG A 245 -0.70 9.18 4.62
N TRP A 246 -1.49 8.12 4.75
CA TRP A 246 -2.54 7.78 3.79
C TRP A 246 -3.66 8.82 3.79
N VAL A 247 -4.17 9.24 4.95
CA VAL A 247 -5.22 10.29 5.04
C VAL A 247 -4.73 11.59 4.40
N LYS A 248 -3.52 12.06 4.77
CA LYS A 248 -2.88 13.25 4.18
C LYS A 248 -2.78 13.11 2.65
N ASN A 249 -2.14 12.04 2.14
CA ASN A 249 -1.90 11.87 0.71
C ASN A 249 -3.15 11.56 -0.13
N ARG A 250 -4.20 10.97 0.46
CA ARG A 250 -5.43 10.58 -0.24
C ARG A 250 -6.42 11.74 -0.31
N PHE A 251 -6.70 12.40 0.81
CA PHE A 251 -7.77 13.41 0.90
C PHE A 251 -7.27 14.85 0.95
N LEU A 252 -6.12 15.14 1.59
CA LEU A 252 -5.65 16.53 1.77
C LEU A 252 -4.70 16.99 0.67
N SER A 253 -3.84 16.10 0.16
CA SER A 253 -2.86 16.38 -0.90
C SER A 253 -3.39 16.12 -2.32
N ARG A 254 -4.71 16.08 -2.49
CA ARG A 254 -5.39 15.93 -3.79
C ARG A 254 -6.69 16.74 -3.76
N PRO A 255 -6.65 18.07 -3.91
CA PRO A 255 -7.87 18.85 -4.03
C PRO A 255 -8.64 18.44 -5.30
N GLY A 256 -9.97 18.41 -5.22
CA GLY A 256 -10.85 18.10 -6.35
C GLY A 256 -12.32 18.27 -5.97
N PRO A 257 -13.24 18.50 -6.92
CA PRO A 257 -14.65 18.76 -6.64
C PRO A 257 -15.37 17.56 -6.00
N SER A 258 -14.91 16.34 -6.27
CA SER A 258 -15.43 15.07 -5.75
C SER A 258 -14.72 14.59 -4.47
N VAL A 259 -13.91 15.43 -3.83
CA VAL A 259 -13.22 15.11 -2.58
C VAL A 259 -14.05 15.63 -1.41
N PRO A 260 -14.56 14.76 -0.52
CA PRO A 260 -15.35 15.20 0.63
C PRO A 260 -14.56 16.15 1.54
N PRO A 261 -15.21 17.15 2.15
CA PRO A 261 -14.56 18.05 3.10
C PRO A 261 -14.04 17.26 4.32
N VAL A 262 -12.78 17.49 4.67
CA VAL A 262 -12.11 16.88 5.82
C VAL A 262 -11.98 17.92 6.93
N TYR A 263 -12.59 17.65 8.07
CA TYR A 263 -12.48 18.48 9.28
C TYR A 263 -11.49 17.86 10.26
N GLY A 264 -10.59 18.69 10.79
CA GLY A 264 -9.58 18.26 11.74
C GLY A 264 -10.08 18.32 13.16
N LEU A 265 -9.86 17.25 13.92
CA LEU A 265 -10.14 17.17 15.35
C LEU A 265 -8.87 16.74 16.07
N GLU A 266 -8.38 17.59 16.98
CA GLU A 266 -7.08 17.38 17.65
C GLU A 266 -7.24 16.54 18.93
N VAL A 267 -6.48 15.45 19.01
CA VAL A 267 -6.54 14.46 20.11
C VAL A 267 -5.24 14.39 20.94
N SER A 268 -4.52 15.51 21.01
CA SER A 268 -3.23 15.61 21.72
C SER A 268 -3.39 15.40 23.24
N ASP A 269 -4.43 15.99 23.85
CA ASP A 269 -4.75 15.83 25.28
C ASP A 269 -6.11 15.12 25.45
N ILE A 270 -6.12 14.01 26.19
CA ILE A 270 -7.33 13.23 26.48
C ILE A 270 -8.24 13.99 27.46
N SER A 271 -7.67 14.80 28.35
CA SER A 271 -8.39 15.58 29.37
C SER A 271 -9.36 16.59 28.73
N LYS A 272 -8.96 17.13 27.57
CA LYS A 272 -9.73 18.12 26.79
C LYS A 272 -10.63 17.51 25.71
N TRP A 273 -10.79 16.19 25.68
CA TRP A 273 -11.57 15.47 24.65
C TRP A 273 -12.96 16.08 24.38
N LYS A 274 -13.66 16.55 25.43
CA LYS A 274 -14.98 17.16 25.29
C LYS A 274 -14.93 18.42 24.42
N GLU A 275 -13.97 19.30 24.67
CA GLU A 275 -13.81 20.62 24.04
C GLU A 275 -13.07 20.54 22.70
N SER A 276 -12.02 19.71 22.58
CA SER A 276 -11.17 19.65 21.37
C SER A 276 -11.67 18.67 20.31
N VAL A 277 -12.52 17.72 20.67
CA VAL A 277 -13.01 16.65 19.78
C VAL A 277 -14.53 16.61 19.73
N LEU A 278 -15.20 16.39 20.87
CA LEU A 278 -16.61 16.01 20.88
C LEU A 278 -17.55 17.16 20.51
N GLU A 279 -17.38 18.34 21.10
CA GLU A 279 -18.21 19.52 20.83
C GLU A 279 -18.03 20.00 19.37
N PRO A 280 -16.80 20.21 18.85
CA PRO A 280 -16.60 20.54 17.44
C PRO A 280 -17.16 19.49 16.47
N ALA A 281 -17.05 18.19 16.80
CA ALA A 281 -17.62 17.13 15.97
C ALA A 281 -19.16 17.18 15.93
N LEU A 282 -19.81 17.48 17.05
CA LEU A 282 -21.26 17.63 17.11
C LEU A 282 -21.72 18.84 16.30
N ASP A 283 -21.07 20.00 16.47
CA ASP A 283 -21.41 21.23 15.73
C ASP A 283 -21.27 21.05 14.21
N ILE A 284 -20.20 20.38 13.77
CA ILE A 284 -19.99 20.02 12.37
C ILE A 284 -21.11 19.10 11.87
N VAL A 285 -21.33 17.95 12.53
CA VAL A 285 -22.33 16.98 12.04
C VAL A 285 -23.75 17.54 12.11
N GLN A 286 -24.09 18.30 13.14
CA GLN A 286 -25.39 18.97 13.26
C GLN A 286 -25.60 20.01 12.14
N SER A 287 -24.57 20.77 11.77
CA SER A 287 -24.61 21.66 10.60
C SER A 287 -24.91 20.87 9.31
N PHE A 288 -24.23 19.74 9.10
CA PHE A 288 -24.46 18.85 7.95
C PHE A 288 -25.88 18.25 7.93
N ILE A 289 -26.45 17.87 9.08
CA ILE A 289 -27.83 17.38 9.20
C ILE A 289 -28.84 18.48 8.86
N GLN A 290 -28.56 19.73 9.25
CA GLN A 290 -29.41 20.88 8.94
C GLN A 290 -29.30 21.36 7.47
N GLY A 291 -28.25 20.94 6.75
CA GLY A 291 -27.93 21.43 5.41
C GLY A 291 -27.13 22.74 5.39
N HIS A 292 -26.56 23.14 6.53
CA HIS A 292 -25.73 24.34 6.68
C HIS A 292 -24.23 23.99 6.53
N LYS A 293 -23.43 24.96 6.08
CA LYS A 293 -21.96 24.84 6.13
C LYS A 293 -21.49 25.08 7.56
N PRO A 294 -20.63 24.22 8.15
CA PRO A 294 -20.06 24.46 9.46
C PRO A 294 -19.26 25.77 9.51
N ALA A 295 -19.17 26.38 10.70
CA ALA A 295 -18.33 27.56 10.93
C ALA A 295 -16.82 27.26 10.79
N VAL A 296 -16.40 26.03 11.09
CA VAL A 296 -15.01 25.58 10.93
C VAL A 296 -14.71 25.31 9.45
N ALA A 297 -13.61 25.86 8.93
CA ALA A 297 -13.17 25.58 7.57
C ALA A 297 -12.58 24.15 7.45
N PRO A 298 -12.84 23.43 6.34
CA PRO A 298 -12.21 22.13 6.12
C PRO A 298 -10.70 22.30 5.92
N MET A 299 -9.93 21.34 6.44
CA MET A 299 -8.48 21.35 6.32
C MET A 299 -8.04 21.18 4.86
N LYS A 300 -7.01 21.95 4.49
CA LYS A 300 -6.33 21.87 3.20
C LYS A 300 -4.84 21.74 3.48
N MET A 301 -4.12 20.95 2.68
CA MET A 301 -2.66 20.99 2.65
C MET A 301 -2.20 21.63 1.35
N PRO A 302 -1.05 22.34 1.34
CA PRO A 302 -0.49 22.86 0.10
C PRO A 302 -0.21 21.71 -0.86
N PHE A 303 -0.81 21.79 -2.04
CA PHE A 303 -0.56 20.84 -3.13
C PHE A 303 0.62 21.36 -3.96
N ASN A 304 1.70 20.58 -4.03
CA ASN A 304 2.84 20.92 -4.85
C ASN A 304 2.65 20.29 -6.24
N GLU A 305 2.14 21.08 -7.19
CA GLU A 305 1.78 20.65 -8.56
C GLU A 305 2.98 20.15 -9.37
N THR A 306 4.19 20.59 -9.00
CA THR A 306 5.44 20.42 -9.76
C THR A 306 6.13 19.05 -9.61
N GLU A 307 5.70 18.19 -8.68
CA GLU A 307 6.29 16.85 -8.49
C GLU A 307 5.49 15.76 -9.24
N ASN A 308 5.96 15.31 -10.41
CA ASN A 308 5.39 14.11 -11.04
C ASN A 308 5.85 12.84 -10.28
N LYS A 309 4.95 12.35 -9.43
CA LYS A 309 5.13 11.13 -8.60
C LYS A 309 4.90 9.82 -9.35
N ARG A 310 4.77 9.87 -10.68
CA ARG A 310 4.40 8.74 -11.55
C ARG A 310 5.27 8.60 -12.79
N SER A 311 6.30 9.44 -12.95
CA SER A 311 7.31 9.27 -13.99
C SER A 311 8.09 7.97 -13.77
N TYR A 312 8.45 7.30 -14.87
CA TYR A 312 9.20 6.05 -14.85
C TYR A 312 10.64 6.33 -15.29
N HIS A 313 11.60 6.00 -14.43
CA HIS A 313 13.03 6.19 -14.68
C HIS A 313 13.80 4.88 -14.50
N MET A 314 14.77 4.61 -15.36
CA MET A 314 15.66 3.45 -15.28
C MET A 314 17.10 3.93 -15.15
N CYS A 315 17.84 3.43 -14.16
CA CYS A 315 19.28 3.66 -14.04
C CYS A 315 20.06 2.47 -14.56
N ASP A 316 20.65 2.59 -15.74
CA ASP A 316 21.46 1.54 -16.38
C ASP A 316 22.68 1.16 -15.54
N LEU A 317 23.33 2.15 -14.92
CA LEU A 317 24.50 1.93 -14.05
C LEU A 317 24.19 1.05 -12.83
N CYS A 318 22.97 1.16 -12.28
CA CYS A 318 22.55 0.47 -11.07
C CYS A 318 21.61 -0.72 -11.32
N GLY A 319 21.08 -0.89 -12.53
CA GLY A 319 20.04 -1.87 -12.86
C GLY A 319 18.74 -1.65 -12.07
N ARG A 320 18.38 -0.39 -11.74
CA ARG A 320 17.24 -0.07 -10.87
C ARG A 320 16.19 0.77 -11.58
N ILE A 321 14.93 0.40 -11.38
CA ILE A 321 13.75 1.16 -11.77
C ILE A 321 13.35 2.05 -10.60
N ILE A 322 13.01 3.30 -10.88
CA ILE A 322 12.64 4.33 -9.91
C ILE A 322 11.41 5.06 -10.44
N ILE A 323 10.41 5.24 -9.58
CA ILE A 323 9.17 5.93 -9.93
C ILE A 323 9.11 7.26 -9.17
N GLY A 324 8.91 8.35 -9.91
CA GLY A 324 8.85 9.72 -9.41
C GLY A 324 10.14 10.52 -9.63
N ASP A 325 9.99 11.78 -10.06
CA ASP A 325 11.13 12.65 -10.42
C ASP A 325 12.00 13.00 -9.21
N ARG A 326 11.39 13.17 -8.04
CA ARG A 326 12.12 13.47 -6.80
C ARG A 326 12.93 12.27 -6.33
N GLU A 327 12.32 11.08 -6.36
CA GLU A 327 12.97 9.82 -6.03
C GLU A 327 14.14 9.54 -7.00
N TRP A 328 13.99 9.87 -8.28
CA TRP A 328 15.05 9.83 -9.29
C TRP A 328 16.17 10.82 -9.02
N ALA A 329 15.86 12.09 -8.76
CA ALA A 329 16.85 13.11 -8.42
C ALA A 329 17.60 12.78 -7.11
N ALA A 330 16.94 12.15 -6.14
CA ALA A 330 17.56 11.64 -4.92
C ALA A 330 18.46 10.41 -5.20
N HIS A 331 18.08 9.53 -6.12
CA HIS A 331 18.89 8.39 -6.52
C HIS A 331 20.21 8.81 -7.19
N ILE A 332 20.19 9.71 -8.17
CA ILE A 332 21.41 10.19 -8.85
C ILE A 332 22.41 10.76 -7.84
N LYS A 333 21.91 11.50 -6.84
CA LYS A 333 22.71 12.08 -5.75
C LYS A 333 23.08 11.09 -4.64
N SER A 334 22.63 9.83 -4.70
CA SER A 334 22.85 8.85 -3.65
C SER A 334 24.27 8.31 -3.64
N LYS A 335 24.81 8.03 -2.44
CA LYS A 335 26.14 7.41 -2.26
C LYS A 335 26.28 6.09 -3.04
N SER A 336 25.21 5.31 -3.16
CA SER A 336 25.18 4.04 -3.91
C SER A 336 25.36 4.26 -5.41
N HIS A 337 24.65 5.24 -5.99
CA HIS A 337 24.77 5.58 -7.41
C HIS A 337 26.16 6.16 -7.71
N LEU A 338 26.62 7.11 -6.87
CA LEU A 338 27.93 7.75 -7.04
C LEU A 338 29.09 6.75 -6.92
N HIS A 339 29.00 5.78 -6.01
CA HIS A 339 29.98 4.68 -5.90
C HIS A 339 30.01 3.82 -7.18
N GLN A 340 28.84 3.43 -7.69
CA GLN A 340 28.74 2.60 -8.89
C GLN A 340 29.23 3.33 -10.15
N LEU A 341 28.94 4.63 -10.26
CA LEU A 341 29.45 5.52 -11.31
C LEU A 341 30.98 5.65 -11.24
N ASN A 342 31.55 5.83 -10.05
CA ASN A 342 33.00 5.87 -9.87
C ASN A 342 33.67 4.51 -10.14
N LYS A 343 33.02 3.40 -9.76
CA LYS A 343 33.48 2.04 -10.10
C LYS A 343 33.52 1.84 -11.61
N ARG A 344 32.48 2.28 -12.34
CA ARG A 344 32.43 2.17 -13.79
C ARG A 344 33.52 3.01 -14.47
N ARG A 345 33.71 4.27 -14.05
CA ARG A 345 34.79 5.14 -14.55
C ARG A 345 36.19 4.53 -14.39
N ARG A 346 36.45 3.82 -13.29
CA ARG A 346 37.73 3.10 -13.09
C ARG A 346 37.90 1.94 -14.08
N LEU A 347 36.87 1.10 -14.23
CA LEU A 347 36.90 0.01 -15.20
C LEU A 347 37.08 0.50 -16.63
N ASP A 348 36.44 1.62 -16.98
CA ASP A 348 36.58 2.23 -18.30
C ASP A 348 37.99 2.83 -18.50
N SER A 349 38.61 3.47 -17.48
CA SER A 349 40.00 3.94 -17.56
C SER A 349 41.02 2.80 -17.61
N ASP A 350 40.80 1.72 -16.85
CA ASP A 350 41.67 0.55 -16.84
C ASP A 350 41.61 -0.19 -18.20
N ALA A 351 40.44 -0.22 -18.84
CA ALA A 351 40.27 -0.74 -20.20
C ALA A 351 40.97 0.11 -21.26
N VAL A 352 40.91 1.44 -21.18
CA VAL A 352 41.64 2.36 -22.09
C VAL A 352 43.15 2.13 -21.96
N ASN A 353 43.69 2.15 -20.74
CA ASN A 353 45.12 1.90 -20.49
C ASN A 353 45.56 0.51 -21.01
N THR A 354 44.73 -0.52 -20.84
CA THR A 354 45.02 -1.87 -21.36
C THR A 354 45.08 -1.86 -22.89
N THR A 355 44.18 -1.12 -23.56
CA THR A 355 44.12 -1.03 -25.02
C THR A 355 45.33 -0.29 -25.60
N GLU A 356 45.75 0.83 -24.98
CA GLU A 356 46.95 1.55 -25.38
C GLU A 356 48.21 0.70 -25.22
N SER A 357 48.32 -0.06 -24.13
CA SER A 357 49.48 -0.94 -23.85
C SER A 357 49.63 -2.14 -24.81
N GLN A 358 48.63 -2.44 -25.65
CA GLN A 358 48.71 -3.46 -26.71
C GLN A 358 49.07 -2.89 -28.09
N SER A 359 49.19 -1.56 -28.24
CA SER A 359 49.40 -0.87 -29.52
C SER A 359 50.86 -0.49 -29.81
N ILE A 360 51.81 -1.00 -29.00
CA ILE A 360 53.25 -0.71 -29.02
C ILE A 360 53.94 -1.98 -28.52
N SER A 361 55.01 -2.59 -29.07
CA SER A 361 55.78 -2.55 -30.34
C SER A 361 56.83 -3.70 -30.25
N PRO A 362 57.73 -4.01 -31.24
CA PRO A 362 57.89 -3.56 -32.63
C PRO A 362 58.11 -4.69 -33.67
N ASP A 363 58.33 -4.27 -34.92
CA ASP A 363 58.71 -4.98 -36.16
C ASP A 363 60.04 -5.79 -36.11
N CYS A 364 60.13 -6.91 -36.85
CA CYS A 364 61.39 -7.48 -37.37
C CYS A 364 61.18 -8.58 -38.45
N ASP A 365 60.67 -8.23 -39.64
CA ASP A 365 60.67 -9.16 -40.79
C ASP A 365 62.08 -9.31 -41.40
N LYS A 366 62.64 -10.53 -41.36
CA LYS A 366 63.93 -10.84 -42.01
C LYS A 366 64.00 -12.26 -42.60
N GLU A 367 63.75 -12.29 -43.90
CA GLU A 367 64.36 -13.17 -44.92
C GLU A 367 64.27 -14.72 -44.85
N LEU A 368 63.88 -15.26 -46.02
CA LEU A 368 64.39 -16.46 -46.70
C LEU A 368 63.89 -17.88 -46.31
N LYS A 369 63.15 -18.42 -47.30
CA LYS A 369 63.38 -19.71 -48.00
C LYS A 369 62.70 -21.01 -47.55
N GLU A 370 62.12 -21.63 -48.60
CA GLU A 370 62.08 -23.05 -48.94
C GLU A 370 60.95 -24.00 -48.44
N LYS A 371 60.02 -24.22 -49.39
CA LYS A 371 59.65 -25.54 -49.96
C LYS A 371 58.98 -26.59 -49.05
N ARG A 372 57.66 -26.70 -49.22
CA ARG A 372 56.95 -27.91 -49.76
C ARG A 372 55.51 -27.47 -50.10
N SER A 373 55.11 -27.27 -51.35
CA SER A 373 55.00 -28.21 -52.49
C SER A 373 53.91 -29.26 -52.32
N SER A 374 53.04 -29.35 -53.35
CA SER A 374 51.83 -30.17 -53.49
C SER A 374 50.66 -29.81 -52.54
N ARG A 375 49.42 -29.66 -53.01
CA ARG A 375 48.80 -30.21 -54.23
C ARG A 375 47.96 -29.19 -55.03
N GLN A 376 48.32 -29.06 -56.30
CA GLN A 376 47.43 -28.91 -57.46
C GLN A 376 46.39 -30.05 -57.50
N ASN A 377 45.22 -29.98 -58.15
CA ASN A 377 44.47 -28.94 -58.86
C ASN A 377 42.97 -29.32 -58.67
N ASP A 378 42.03 -28.42 -58.98
CA ASP A 378 41.13 -28.54 -60.15
C ASP A 378 40.06 -27.43 -60.11
N GLU A 379 39.79 -26.87 -61.28
CA GLU A 379 38.84 -25.76 -61.52
C GLU A 379 37.42 -26.31 -61.77
N GLU A 380 36.53 -25.48 -62.35
CA GLU A 380 35.18 -25.81 -62.82
C GLU A 380 34.09 -26.02 -61.72
N LEU A 381 32.86 -25.52 -61.82
CA LEU A 381 32.25 -24.57 -62.77
C LEU A 381 30.92 -24.01 -62.18
N ILE A 382 30.67 -22.71 -62.35
CA ILE A 382 29.37 -22.03 -62.61
C ILE A 382 28.06 -22.40 -61.85
N SER A 383 27.31 -21.33 -61.51
CA SER A 383 25.84 -21.22 -61.36
C SER A 383 25.16 -21.53 -60.01
N SER A 384 24.67 -20.45 -59.41
CA SER A 384 23.26 -20.21 -59.00
C SER A 384 22.41 -21.40 -58.50
N ILE A 385 22.06 -21.36 -57.21
CA ILE A 385 20.69 -21.03 -56.70
C ILE A 385 20.83 -20.51 -55.26
#